data_AF-A0A533YGP0-F1
#
_entry.id   AF-A0A533YGP0-F1
#
_cell.length_a   1.000
_cell.length_b   1.000
_cell.length_c   1.000
_cell.angle_alpha   90.00
_cell.angle_beta   90.00
_cell.angle_gamma   90.00
#
_symmetry.space_group_name_H-M   'P 1'
#
loop_
_entity.id
_entity.type
_entity.pdbx_description
1 polymer ?
#
loop_
_entity_poly.entity_id
_entity_poly.type
_entity_poly.pdbx_seq_one_letter_code
_entity_poly.pdbx_strand_id
1 'polypeptide(L)'
;MQTHYFLSINENHIGDIHYFSKAVALQAIAATNQFFNCGTGTDFNSIQCALAAGAQMSDYASKGLTSSAAFNAVCSFPSPTVPGSSYGCAFPGINPSAPPVPFFEAIGRSVYNGLQTKLTQNLQYPLRGVRGMSLQVSYALSRFENSGGAAGGGTGAGTPLSADQDLGVFALDNAKPNRYFGPSVLDRTHQLSFGGYADLPGGF
;
A
#
# COMPACT_ATOMS: atom_id res chain seq x y z
N MET A 1 4.67 23.10 9.43
CA MET A 1 4.67 21.73 8.88
C MET A 1 3.33 21.11 9.17
N GLN A 2 2.65 20.62 8.14
CA GLN A 2 1.39 19.90 8.26
C GLN A 2 1.73 18.46 8.68
N THR A 3 1.31 18.06 9.87
CA THR A 3 1.60 16.72 10.43
C THR A 3 0.62 15.66 9.94
N HIS A 4 -0.49 16.09 9.31
CA HIS A 4 -1.53 15.23 8.80
C HIS A 4 -1.91 15.53 7.35
N TYR A 5 -2.07 14.49 6.53
CA TYR A 5 -2.47 14.60 5.13
C TYR A 5 -3.72 13.75 4.86
N PHE A 6 -4.35 13.94 3.70
CA PHE A 6 -5.52 13.17 3.32
C PHE A 6 -5.12 11.72 2.98
N LEU A 7 -5.70 10.78 3.71
CA LEU A 7 -5.57 9.36 3.47
C LEU A 7 -6.96 8.79 3.21
N SER A 8 -7.10 8.04 2.11
CA SER A 8 -8.35 7.37 1.77
C SER A 8 -8.53 6.13 2.63
N ILE A 9 -9.63 6.07 3.38
CA ILE A 9 -10.06 4.90 4.15
C ILE A 9 -11.34 4.37 3.55
N ASN A 10 -11.45 3.05 3.45
CA ASN A 10 -12.75 2.43 3.21
C ASN A 10 -13.57 2.41 4.50
N GLU A 11 -14.50 3.35 4.65
CA GLU A 11 -15.38 3.48 5.83
C GLU A 11 -16.33 2.30 6.02
N ASN A 12 -16.52 1.46 5.00
CA ASN A 12 -17.27 0.21 5.17
C ASN A 12 -16.39 -0.91 5.77
N HIS A 13 -15.08 -0.70 5.94
CA HIS A 13 -14.12 -1.67 6.48
C HIS A 13 -14.20 -3.07 5.82
N ILE A 14 -14.50 -3.10 4.51
CA ILE A 14 -14.56 -4.35 3.75
C ILE A 14 -13.20 -5.04 3.76
N GLY A 15 -13.20 -6.36 3.97
CA GLY A 15 -11.98 -7.15 4.12
C GLY A 15 -11.46 -7.27 5.54
N ASP A 16 -12.01 -6.51 6.51
CA ASP A 16 -11.62 -6.63 7.91
C ASP A 16 -12.14 -7.94 8.53
N ILE A 17 -11.27 -8.60 9.29
CA ILE A 17 -11.53 -9.85 10.01
C ILE A 17 -12.66 -9.70 11.04
N HIS A 18 -12.87 -8.50 11.60
CA HIS A 18 -13.96 -8.26 12.55
C HIS A 18 -15.35 -8.51 11.96
N TYR A 19 -15.49 -8.35 10.63
CA TYR A 19 -16.75 -8.57 9.92
C TYR A 19 -16.80 -9.95 9.23
N PHE A 20 -15.86 -10.85 9.52
CA PHE A 20 -15.83 -12.18 8.93
C PHE A 20 -17.09 -12.99 9.25
N SER A 21 -17.72 -13.53 8.21
CA SER A 21 -18.86 -14.45 8.34
C SER A 21 -18.47 -15.88 7.99
N LYS A 22 -18.33 -16.72 9.01
CA LYS A 22 -18.06 -18.17 8.83
C LYS A 22 -19.13 -18.86 8.00
N ALA A 23 -20.40 -18.55 8.22
CA ALA A 23 -21.49 -19.17 7.48
C ALA A 23 -21.39 -18.89 5.97
N VAL A 24 -21.11 -17.63 5.61
CA VAL A 24 -20.91 -17.21 4.22
C VAL A 24 -19.65 -17.84 3.62
N ALA A 25 -18.56 -17.90 4.39
CA ALA A 25 -17.33 -18.56 3.95
C ALA A 25 -17.55 -20.04 3.62
N LEU A 26 -18.33 -20.76 4.44
CA LEU A 26 -18.68 -22.15 4.18
C LEU A 26 -19.55 -22.30 2.92
N GLN A 27 -20.48 -21.37 2.66
CA GLN A 27 -21.25 -21.37 1.40
C GLN A 27 -20.36 -21.16 0.18
N ALA A 28 -19.39 -20.25 0.26
CA ALA A 28 -18.42 -20.00 -0.80
C ALA A 28 -17.57 -21.24 -1.10
N ILE A 29 -17.05 -21.90 -0.05
CA ILE A 29 -16.29 -23.15 -0.18
C ILE A 29 -17.16 -24.25 -0.80
N ALA A 30 -18.38 -24.44 -0.30
CA ALA A 30 -19.32 -25.42 -0.84
C ALA A 30 -19.65 -25.16 -2.31
N ALA A 31 -19.79 -23.90 -2.71
CA ALA A 31 -20.08 -23.52 -4.10
C ALA A 31 -18.89 -23.78 -5.03
N THR A 32 -17.66 -23.52 -4.57
CA THR A 32 -16.45 -23.87 -5.30
C THR A 32 -16.33 -25.39 -5.44
N ASN A 33 -16.48 -26.14 -4.35
CA ASN A 33 -16.38 -27.60 -4.38
C ASN A 33 -17.45 -28.22 -5.29
N GLN A 34 -18.68 -27.70 -5.26
CA GLN A 34 -19.76 -28.15 -6.14
C GLN A 34 -19.42 -27.87 -7.62
N PHE A 35 -18.86 -26.71 -7.92
CA PHE A 35 -18.46 -26.34 -9.29
C PHE A 35 -17.41 -27.31 -9.86
N PHE A 36 -16.51 -27.82 -9.02
CA PHE A 36 -15.52 -28.84 -9.39
C PHE A 36 -16.03 -30.29 -9.25
N ASN A 37 -17.34 -30.51 -9.09
CA ASN A 37 -17.97 -31.83 -8.93
C ASN A 37 -17.50 -32.62 -7.69
N CYS A 38 -17.09 -31.92 -6.63
CA CYS A 38 -16.60 -32.49 -5.37
C CYS A 38 -17.65 -32.47 -4.24
N GLY A 39 -18.91 -32.23 -4.60
CA GLY A 39 -20.03 -32.06 -3.67
C GLY A 39 -20.02 -30.71 -2.95
N THR A 40 -20.92 -30.54 -1.98
CA THR A 40 -21.07 -29.31 -1.19
C THR A 40 -20.38 -29.38 0.18
N GLY A 41 -19.61 -30.43 0.44
CA GLY A 41 -18.83 -30.60 1.66
C GLY A 41 -17.76 -29.51 1.80
N THR A 42 -17.46 -29.12 3.03
CA THR A 42 -16.42 -28.13 3.36
C THR A 42 -15.27 -28.74 4.17
N ASP A 43 -15.24 -30.07 4.27
CA ASP A 43 -14.16 -30.81 4.92
C ASP A 43 -12.93 -30.91 4.02
N PHE A 44 -11.84 -31.40 4.60
CA PHE A 44 -10.55 -31.53 3.91
C PHE A 44 -10.65 -32.36 2.63
N ASN A 45 -11.44 -33.44 2.58
CA ASN A 45 -11.50 -34.30 1.41
C ASN A 45 -12.21 -33.62 0.24
N SER A 46 -13.31 -32.90 0.50
CA SER A 46 -14.00 -32.10 -0.53
C SER A 46 -13.11 -30.99 -1.10
N ILE A 47 -12.36 -30.29 -0.24
CA ILE A 47 -11.41 -29.25 -0.67
C ILE A 47 -10.28 -29.87 -1.50
N GLN A 48 -9.69 -30.97 -1.04
CA GLN A 48 -8.61 -31.66 -1.77
C GLN A 48 -9.07 -32.19 -3.12
N CYS A 49 -10.30 -32.68 -3.22
CA CYS A 49 -10.90 -33.06 -4.50
C CYS A 49 -10.95 -31.86 -5.45
N ALA A 50 -11.42 -30.70 -4.99
CA ALA A 50 -11.51 -29.51 -5.83
C ALA A 50 -10.12 -29.04 -6.29
N LEU A 51 -9.13 -29.04 -5.38
CA LEU A 51 -7.74 -28.71 -5.71
C LEU A 51 -7.14 -29.69 -6.72
N ALA A 52 -7.39 -31.00 -6.59
CA ALA A 52 -6.95 -32.02 -7.54
C ALA A 52 -7.64 -31.87 -8.91
N ALA A 53 -8.87 -31.37 -8.94
CA ALA A 53 -9.60 -31.00 -10.15
C ALA A 53 -9.16 -29.67 -10.77
N GLY A 54 -8.20 -28.96 -10.14
CA GLY A 54 -7.60 -27.73 -10.67
C GLY A 54 -8.11 -26.43 -10.04
N ALA A 55 -8.85 -26.48 -8.92
CA ALA A 55 -9.30 -25.28 -8.24
C ALA A 55 -8.13 -24.40 -7.76
N GLN A 56 -8.26 -23.10 -7.99
CA GLN A 56 -7.32 -22.07 -7.59
C GLN A 56 -7.95 -21.13 -6.55
N MET A 57 -7.11 -20.32 -5.91
CA MET A 57 -7.59 -19.32 -4.94
C MET A 57 -8.58 -18.31 -5.56
N SER A 58 -8.42 -17.99 -6.84
CA SER A 58 -9.36 -17.16 -7.61
C SER A 58 -10.74 -17.79 -7.72
N ASP A 59 -10.85 -19.13 -7.80
CA ASP A 59 -12.14 -19.82 -7.85
C ASP A 59 -12.91 -19.66 -6.55
N TYR A 60 -12.24 -19.85 -5.41
CA TYR A 60 -12.82 -19.58 -4.09
C TYR A 60 -13.21 -18.11 -3.93
N ALA A 61 -12.33 -17.19 -4.33
CA ALA A 61 -12.64 -15.77 -4.30
C ALA A 61 -13.87 -15.45 -5.16
N SER A 62 -13.95 -15.99 -6.38
CA SER A 62 -15.06 -15.79 -7.33
C SER A 62 -16.42 -16.29 -6.83
N LYS A 63 -16.42 -17.16 -5.83
CA LYS A 63 -17.62 -17.66 -5.14
C LYS A 63 -17.88 -16.97 -3.81
N GLY A 64 -17.17 -15.89 -3.50
CA GLY A 64 -17.42 -15.08 -2.31
C GLY A 64 -16.55 -15.39 -1.10
N LEU A 65 -15.53 -16.26 -1.22
CA LEU A 65 -14.48 -16.41 -0.19
C LEU A 65 -13.46 -15.27 -0.29
N THR A 66 -13.96 -14.05 -0.27
CA THR A 66 -13.21 -12.81 -0.41
C THR A 66 -14.06 -11.67 0.15
N SER A 67 -13.68 -10.44 -0.16
CA SER A 67 -14.39 -9.21 0.18
C SER A 67 -15.01 -8.57 -1.07
N SER A 68 -16.01 -7.71 -0.90
CA SER A 68 -16.61 -6.96 -2.01
C SER A 68 -15.63 -6.02 -2.73
N ALA A 69 -14.49 -5.70 -2.10
CA ALA A 69 -13.41 -4.93 -2.72
C ALA A 69 -12.78 -5.66 -3.91
N ALA A 70 -12.76 -7.00 -3.91
CA ALA A 70 -12.24 -7.78 -5.03
C ALA A 70 -13.11 -7.65 -6.31
N PHE A 71 -14.39 -7.29 -6.15
CA PHE A 71 -15.34 -7.14 -7.25
C PHE A 71 -15.72 -5.70 -7.53
N ASN A 72 -15.32 -4.76 -6.66
CA ASN A 72 -15.81 -3.39 -6.62
C ASN A 72 -17.36 -3.31 -6.67
N ALA A 73 -18.04 -4.27 -6.06
CA ALA A 73 -19.49 -4.42 -6.10
C ALA A 73 -20.00 -5.20 -4.88
N VAL A 74 -21.30 -5.06 -4.57
CA VAL A 74 -21.95 -5.87 -3.54
C VAL A 74 -21.97 -7.32 -3.99
N CYS A 75 -21.49 -8.21 -3.12
CA CYS A 75 -21.45 -9.63 -3.41
C CYS A 75 -22.84 -10.26 -3.27
N SER A 76 -23.26 -11.03 -4.27
CA SER A 76 -24.48 -11.83 -4.22
C SER A 76 -24.31 -13.09 -5.07
N PHE A 77 -24.25 -14.24 -4.42
CA PHE A 77 -24.04 -15.55 -5.04
C PHE A 77 -25.20 -16.49 -4.72
N PRO A 78 -25.62 -17.37 -5.66
CA PRO A 78 -26.64 -18.37 -5.39
C PRO A 78 -26.12 -19.41 -4.39
N SER A 79 -26.92 -19.73 -3.37
CA SER A 79 -26.55 -20.71 -2.34
C SER A 79 -26.55 -22.14 -2.89
N PRO A 80 -25.45 -22.90 -2.75
CA PRO A 80 -25.38 -24.30 -3.16
C PRO A 80 -26.10 -25.25 -2.18
N THR A 81 -26.39 -24.80 -0.95
CA THR A 81 -26.97 -25.66 0.11
C THR A 81 -28.40 -25.28 0.48
N VAL A 82 -28.85 -24.08 0.13
CA VAL A 82 -30.20 -23.58 0.46
C VAL A 82 -30.89 -23.11 -0.83
N PRO A 83 -31.75 -23.96 -1.44
CA PRO A 83 -32.42 -23.65 -2.70
C PRO A 83 -33.16 -22.31 -2.68
N GLY A 84 -32.99 -21.51 -3.74
CA GLY A 84 -33.68 -20.22 -3.90
C GLY A 84 -33.14 -19.06 -3.04
N SER A 85 -32.05 -19.28 -2.29
CA SER A 85 -31.40 -18.23 -1.49
C SER A 85 -30.07 -17.76 -2.09
N SER A 86 -29.61 -16.59 -1.66
CA SER A 86 -28.30 -16.05 -1.99
C SER A 86 -27.48 -15.74 -0.74
N TYR A 87 -26.16 -15.64 -0.91
CA TYR A 87 -25.23 -15.24 0.14
C TYR A 87 -24.22 -14.20 -0.38
N GLY A 88 -23.63 -13.44 0.55
CA GLY A 88 -22.69 -12.35 0.24
C GLY A 88 -21.22 -12.79 0.19
N CYS A 89 -20.31 -11.84 0.42
CA CYS A 89 -18.89 -12.11 0.58
C CYS A 89 -18.54 -12.47 2.03
N ALA A 90 -17.52 -13.31 2.23
CA ALA A 90 -17.08 -13.73 3.56
C ALA A 90 -16.58 -12.57 4.43
N PHE A 91 -16.10 -11.49 3.80
CA PHE A 91 -15.67 -10.26 4.45
C PHE A 91 -16.47 -9.05 3.92
N PRO A 92 -17.75 -8.91 4.32
CA PRO A 92 -18.68 -7.96 3.75
C PRO A 92 -18.51 -6.52 4.27
N GLY A 93 -17.77 -6.30 5.35
CA GLY A 93 -17.65 -4.99 6.02
C GLY A 93 -18.81 -4.70 6.99
N ILE A 94 -18.89 -3.45 7.45
CA ILE A 94 -19.90 -2.95 8.41
C ILE A 94 -21.31 -3.10 7.84
N ASN A 95 -21.48 -2.66 6.59
CA ASN A 95 -22.72 -2.75 5.84
C ASN A 95 -22.53 -3.71 4.65
N PRO A 96 -23.01 -4.97 4.76
CA PRO A 96 -22.91 -5.97 3.71
C PRO A 96 -23.61 -5.60 2.40
N SER A 97 -24.55 -4.65 2.44
CA SER A 97 -25.30 -4.19 1.26
C SER A 97 -24.65 -2.99 0.58
N ALA A 98 -23.51 -2.50 1.07
CA ALA A 98 -22.77 -1.40 0.47
C ALA A 98 -21.47 -1.89 -0.20
N PRO A 99 -21.07 -1.30 -1.34
CA PRO A 99 -19.74 -1.52 -1.92
C PRO A 99 -18.64 -0.89 -1.02
N PRO A 100 -17.34 -1.02 -1.39
CA PRO A 100 -16.29 -0.21 -0.81
C PRO A 100 -16.62 1.29 -0.90
N VAL A 101 -16.48 2.00 0.22
CA VAL A 101 -16.77 3.44 0.29
C VAL A 101 -15.51 4.18 0.74
N PRO A 102 -14.61 4.55 -0.21
CA PRO A 102 -13.41 5.29 0.13
C PRO A 102 -13.73 6.75 0.45
N PHE A 103 -13.31 7.23 1.62
CA PHE A 103 -13.35 8.63 2.02
C PHE A 103 -11.95 9.13 2.34
N PHE A 104 -11.63 10.34 1.88
CA PHE A 104 -10.39 11.02 2.22
C PHE A 104 -10.56 11.75 3.54
N GLU A 105 -9.84 11.29 4.56
CA GLU A 105 -9.84 11.91 5.87
C GLU A 105 -8.44 12.44 6.22
N ALA A 106 -8.39 13.52 7.01
CA ALA A 106 -7.13 14.15 7.44
C ALA A 106 -6.44 13.35 8.57
N ILE A 107 -6.27 12.05 8.37
CA ILE A 107 -5.81 11.11 9.40
C ILE A 107 -4.42 10.53 9.12
N GLY A 108 -3.95 10.60 7.87
CA GLY A 108 -2.61 10.15 7.51
C GLY A 108 -1.59 11.03 8.20
N ARG A 109 -0.47 10.47 8.67
CA ARG A 109 0.56 11.21 9.39
C ARG A 109 1.82 11.32 8.56
N SER A 110 2.46 12.49 8.61
CA SER A 110 3.75 12.72 7.96
C SER A 110 4.72 13.45 8.90
N VAL A 111 5.98 13.02 8.89
CA VAL A 111 7.05 13.56 9.72
C VAL A 111 8.28 13.78 8.86
N TYR A 112 8.76 15.02 8.81
CA TYR A 112 9.97 15.39 8.09
C TYR A 112 11.06 15.85 9.06
N ASN A 113 12.22 15.22 8.98
CA ASN A 113 13.43 15.59 9.70
C ASN A 113 14.54 15.90 8.71
N GLY A 114 15.04 17.14 8.73
CA GLY A 114 16.08 17.60 7.82
C GLY A 114 17.27 18.22 8.55
N LEU A 115 18.47 18.02 8.00
CA LEU A 115 19.68 18.73 8.39
C LEU A 115 20.46 19.07 7.12
N GLN A 116 20.83 20.33 6.94
CA GLN A 116 21.68 20.75 5.84
C GLN A 116 22.95 21.38 6.39
N THR A 117 24.10 20.87 5.97
CA THR A 117 25.41 21.44 6.28
C THR A 117 26.10 21.83 4.98
N LYS A 118 26.82 22.95 5.03
CA LYS A 118 27.61 23.47 3.91
C LYS A 118 28.95 23.93 4.45
N LEU A 119 30.01 23.37 3.91
CA LEU A 119 31.38 23.78 4.12
C LEU A 119 31.88 24.43 2.84
N THR A 120 32.36 25.66 2.94
CA THR A 120 33.02 26.38 1.85
C THR A 120 34.41 26.77 2.28
N GLN A 121 35.38 26.54 1.41
CA GLN A 121 36.77 26.86 1.66
C GLN A 121 37.34 27.56 0.43
N ASN A 122 37.90 28.75 0.65
CA ASN A 122 38.62 29.50 -0.38
C ASN A 122 40.08 29.55 0.05
N LEU A 123 40.96 29.02 -0.80
CA LEU A 123 42.39 28.93 -0.56
C LEU A 123 43.13 29.77 -1.58
N GLN A 124 44.15 30.47 -1.09
CA GLN A 124 45.07 31.23 -1.94
C GLN A 124 46.41 30.50 -1.98
N TYR A 125 46.92 30.26 -3.18
CA TYR A 125 48.14 29.47 -3.41
C TYR A 125 48.18 28.09 -2.70
N PRO A 126 47.14 27.23 -2.85
CA PRO A 126 47.08 25.95 -2.13
C PRO A 126 48.18 24.97 -2.56
N LEU A 127 48.63 25.07 -3.82
CA LEU A 127 49.60 24.19 -4.45
C LEU A 127 50.45 25.00 -5.42
N ARG A 128 51.67 24.52 -5.68
CA ARG A 128 52.57 25.16 -6.65
C ARG A 128 51.93 25.09 -8.04
N GLY A 129 51.65 26.24 -8.64
CA GLY A 129 50.96 26.33 -9.94
C GLY A 129 49.45 26.57 -9.85
N VAL A 130 48.85 26.73 -8.68
CA VAL A 130 47.43 27.14 -8.53
C VAL A 130 47.40 28.50 -7.84
N ARG A 131 46.72 29.49 -8.45
CA ARG A 131 46.64 30.86 -7.88
C ARG A 131 45.55 30.98 -6.82
N GLY A 132 44.39 30.38 -7.10
CA GLY A 132 43.24 30.35 -6.21
C GLY A 132 42.49 29.03 -6.36
N MET A 133 41.86 28.58 -5.28
CA MET A 133 40.98 27.41 -5.31
C MET A 133 39.80 27.65 -4.38
N SER A 134 38.60 27.42 -4.89
CA SER A 134 37.36 27.47 -4.13
C SER A 134 36.75 26.08 -4.11
N LEU A 135 36.50 25.56 -2.91
CA LEU A 135 35.86 24.27 -2.67
C LEU A 135 34.58 24.46 -1.89
N GLN A 136 33.55 23.73 -2.27
CA GLN A 136 32.28 23.65 -1.57
C GLN A 136 31.89 22.19 -1.44
N VAL A 137 31.55 21.79 -0.22
CA VAL A 137 30.94 20.49 0.09
C VAL A 137 29.67 20.76 0.87
N SER A 138 28.56 20.18 0.45
CA SER A 138 27.30 20.22 1.18
C SER A 138 26.75 18.84 1.39
N TYR A 139 26.19 18.61 2.57
CA TYR A 139 25.50 17.40 2.95
C TYR A 139 24.08 17.78 3.39
N ALA A 140 23.10 17.04 2.88
CA ALA A 140 21.71 17.15 3.26
C ALA A 140 21.23 15.80 3.77
N LEU A 141 20.83 15.77 5.04
CA LEU A 141 19.95 14.76 5.60
C LEU A 141 18.52 15.20 5.32
N SER A 142 17.72 14.35 4.68
CA SER A 142 16.29 14.58 4.42
C SER A 142 15.57 13.28 4.69
N ARG A 143 15.00 13.11 5.88
CA ARG A 143 14.25 11.92 6.29
C ARG A 143 12.77 12.24 6.35
N PHE A 144 12.01 11.69 5.42
CA PHE A 144 10.57 11.78 5.37
C PHE A 144 9.93 10.43 5.73
N GLU A 145 9.10 10.43 6.77
CA GLU A 145 8.32 9.27 7.18
C GLU A 145 6.83 9.57 7.05
N ASN A 146 6.07 8.62 6.55
CA ASN A 146 4.62 8.77 6.39
C ASN A 146 3.87 7.47 6.73
N SER A 147 2.57 7.61 6.93
CA SER A 147 1.67 6.46 6.97
C SER A 147 1.72 5.75 5.62
N GLY A 148 2.04 4.47 5.65
CA GLY A 148 2.15 3.64 4.46
C GLY A 148 0.83 3.61 3.70
N GLY A 149 0.96 3.55 2.37
CA GLY A 149 -0.20 3.58 1.50
C GLY A 149 -0.03 2.74 0.25
N ALA A 150 -1.12 2.60 -0.48
CA ALA A 150 -1.15 2.07 -1.83
C ALA A 150 -1.73 3.13 -2.76
N ALA A 151 -1.20 3.22 -3.99
CA ALA A 151 -1.95 3.91 -5.04
C ALA A 151 -3.15 3.01 -5.40
N GLY A 152 -4.34 3.58 -5.43
CA GLY A 152 -5.59 2.83 -5.64
C GLY A 152 -5.54 1.91 -6.87
N GLY A 153 -6.39 0.88 -6.89
CA GLY A 153 -6.52 -0.01 -8.05
C GLY A 153 -5.54 -1.20 -8.09
N GLY A 154 -5.08 -1.69 -6.95
CA GLY A 154 -4.27 -2.92 -6.87
C GLY A 154 -2.80 -2.73 -7.21
N THR A 155 -2.31 -1.49 -7.26
CA THR A 155 -0.85 -1.26 -7.28
C THR A 155 -0.27 -1.60 -5.91
N GLY A 156 0.81 -2.38 -5.90
CA GLY A 156 1.44 -2.83 -4.66
C GLY A 156 1.93 -1.67 -3.80
N ALA A 157 1.97 -1.88 -2.49
CA ALA A 157 2.62 -0.96 -1.55
C ALA A 157 4.08 -0.73 -1.95
N GLY A 158 4.60 0.48 -1.68
CA GLY A 158 6.01 0.80 -1.90
C GLY A 158 6.37 1.27 -3.31
N THR A 159 5.39 1.70 -4.10
CA THR A 159 5.64 2.43 -5.35
C THR A 159 5.76 3.93 -5.09
N PRO A 160 6.50 4.71 -5.91
CA PRO A 160 6.59 6.17 -5.76
C PRO A 160 5.23 6.86 -5.70
N LEU A 161 4.25 6.39 -6.48
CA LEU A 161 2.87 6.87 -6.48
C LEU A 161 2.16 6.64 -5.14
N SER A 162 2.52 5.57 -4.43
CA SER A 162 1.93 5.23 -3.11
C SER A 162 2.52 5.99 -1.93
N ALA A 163 3.56 6.82 -2.16
CA ALA A 163 4.20 7.65 -1.16
C ALA A 163 3.94 9.15 -1.34
N ASP A 164 3.37 9.54 -2.47
CA ASP A 164 3.03 10.94 -2.75
C ASP A 164 1.74 11.32 -2.01
N GLN A 165 1.88 12.17 -1.00
CA GLN A 165 0.78 12.62 -0.14
C GLN A 165 -0.23 13.50 -0.87
N ASP A 166 0.14 14.04 -2.03
CA ASP A 166 -0.68 14.98 -2.81
C ASP A 166 -1.58 14.26 -3.83
N LEU A 167 -1.39 12.94 -4.04
CA LEU A 167 -2.03 12.17 -5.13
C LEU A 167 -3.05 11.10 -4.69
N GLY A 168 -3.67 11.25 -3.51
CA GLY A 168 -4.80 10.42 -3.13
C GLY A 168 -4.41 8.99 -2.72
N VAL A 169 -3.60 8.90 -1.66
CA VAL A 169 -3.09 7.64 -1.10
C VAL A 169 -4.21 6.87 -0.39
N PHE A 170 -4.26 5.55 -0.56
CA PHE A 170 -5.18 4.66 0.17
C PHE A 170 -4.49 4.02 1.38
N ALA A 171 -5.20 3.95 2.50
CA ALA A 171 -4.74 3.27 3.70
C ALA A 171 -4.52 1.77 3.42
N LEU A 172 -3.40 1.23 3.89
CA LEU A 172 -3.11 -0.21 3.81
C LEU A 172 -3.95 -1.03 4.80
N ASP A 173 -4.36 -0.42 5.91
CA ASP A 173 -5.19 -1.03 6.95
C ASP A 173 -6.31 -0.04 7.29
N ASN A 174 -7.53 -0.33 6.86
CA ASN A 174 -8.68 0.57 7.11
C ASN A 174 -9.04 0.64 8.60
N ALA A 175 -8.77 -0.39 9.38
CA ALA A 175 -9.06 -0.41 10.82
C ALA A 175 -8.01 0.34 11.64
N LYS A 176 -6.75 0.32 11.18
CA LYS A 176 -5.63 1.05 11.80
C LYS A 176 -4.80 1.76 10.73
N PRO A 177 -5.26 2.90 10.18
CA PRO A 177 -4.64 3.54 9.03
C PRO A 177 -3.18 3.95 9.24
N ASN A 178 -2.78 4.25 10.48
CA ASN A 178 -1.42 4.63 10.84
C ASN A 178 -0.57 3.47 11.39
N ARG A 179 -1.04 2.22 11.27
CA ARG A 179 -0.32 1.04 11.76
C ARG A 179 1.02 0.84 11.07
N TYR A 180 1.05 1.07 9.76
CA TYR A 180 2.26 1.03 8.97
C TYR A 180 2.75 2.45 8.81
N PHE A 181 3.84 2.80 9.50
CA PHE A 181 4.44 4.12 9.45
C PHE A 181 5.96 3.95 9.32
N GLY A 182 6.57 4.64 8.37
CA GLY A 182 7.99 4.48 8.10
C GLY A 182 8.50 5.36 6.97
N PRO A 183 9.74 5.15 6.52
CA PRO A 183 10.36 5.94 5.47
C PRO A 183 9.54 5.91 4.18
N SER A 184 9.30 7.09 3.62
CA SER A 184 8.66 7.25 2.32
C SER A 184 9.55 6.69 1.21
N VAL A 185 8.97 6.11 0.16
CA VAL A 185 9.77 5.55 -0.95
C VAL A 185 10.43 6.61 -1.83
N LEU A 186 10.03 7.87 -1.67
CA LEU A 186 10.67 9.02 -2.31
C LEU A 186 11.74 9.66 -1.41
N ASP A 187 12.00 9.07 -0.24
CA ASP A 187 12.96 9.62 0.72
C ASP A 187 14.39 9.52 0.19
N ARG A 188 15.10 10.65 0.19
CA ARG A 188 16.53 10.74 -0.11
C ARG A 188 17.27 11.12 1.16
N THR A 189 17.38 10.13 2.06
CA THR A 189 17.89 10.33 3.43
C THR A 189 19.24 11.01 3.46
N HIS A 190 20.19 10.61 2.62
CA HIS A 190 21.54 11.17 2.58
C HIS A 190 21.87 11.67 1.18
N GLN A 191 22.13 12.97 1.05
CA GLN A 191 22.56 13.59 -0.20
C GLN A 191 23.84 14.38 0.04
N LEU A 192 24.89 14.00 -0.69
CA LEU A 192 26.17 14.70 -0.69
C LEU A 192 26.35 15.40 -2.04
N SER A 193 26.76 16.66 -2.01
CA SER A 193 27.12 17.44 -3.18
C SER A 193 28.45 18.13 -2.93
N PHE A 194 29.29 18.19 -3.95
CA PHE A 194 30.57 18.87 -3.90
C PHE A 194 30.81 19.60 -5.20
N GLY A 195 31.55 20.70 -5.14
CA GLY A 195 31.89 21.50 -6.31
C GLY A 195 33.06 22.41 -5.98
N GLY A 196 33.76 22.85 -7.01
CA GLY A 196 34.87 23.77 -6.85
C GLY A 196 35.46 24.18 -8.19
N TYR A 197 36.26 25.23 -8.14
CA TYR A 197 37.04 25.70 -9.28
C TYR A 197 38.42 26.13 -8.80
N ALA A 198 39.39 26.15 -9.72
CA ALA A 198 40.75 26.56 -9.43
C ALA A 198 41.29 27.42 -10.58
N ASP A 199 42.04 28.46 -10.23
CA ASP A 199 42.68 29.36 -11.19
C ASP A 199 44.10 28.87 -11.50
N LEU A 200 44.37 28.56 -12.77
CA LEU A 200 45.67 28.07 -13.24
C LEU A 200 46.54 29.21 -13.80
N PRO A 201 47.87 29.01 -13.97
CA PRO A 201 48.76 30.00 -14.53
C PRO A 201 48.51 30.09 -16.04
N GLY A 202 47.96 31.22 -16.51
CA GLY A 202 47.64 31.41 -17.93
C GLY A 202 46.27 32.06 -18.19
N GLY A 203 45.41 32.17 -17.17
CA GLY A 203 44.09 32.81 -17.30
C GLY A 203 42.97 31.87 -17.74
N PHE A 204 43.11 30.56 -17.48
CA PHE A 204 42.11 29.52 -17.72
C PHE A 204 41.76 28.81 -16.42
#